data_AF-A0A2G9N923-F1
#
_entry.id   AF-A0A2G9N923-F1
#
_cell.length_a   1.000
_cell.length_b   1.000
_cell.length_c   1.000
_cell.angle_alpha   90.00
_cell.angle_beta   90.00
_cell.angle_gamma   90.00
#
_symmetry.space_group_name_H-M   'P 1'
#
loop_
_entity.id
_entity.type
_entity.pdbx_description
1 polymer ?
#
loop_
_entity_poly.entity_id
_entity_poly.type
_entity_poly.pdbx_seq_one_letter_code
_entity_poly.pdbx_strand_id
1 'polypeptide(L)'
;MKDVLKRITPQKEEVVEFHKVTTEFLHKINVKLKGADVILGGSCAKGTWLTKNHDIDCFARFDYDQYSHKTMELSVFLEEALKKAFPKINIKRVHGSRDYFQMTYKHFEFEIVPVLKIRNLKEALNITDISPLHADWVNKHTKKLKKDILLTKQFFKSQKLYGAESHIGGFSGYTLEILIIHYGSFENLLKATEKWKEGMVIDVENYYPKKDALFHLNRSKHSVLTLIDPIDKSRNALAALTKEKFHLTKKVARQYLKHPNPSFFDKKPFDIISLQKESQRKGHCTLFLNINPLEGKADVVGMKVIKIYDHLVRKLQDFGIIKSGWEWDKGEQGWIYFIVDKEKLPDIELRVGPPLSLKEAVNAFKKTHKKTNIQKMHVVAEVKREFPLLRDYVNHILKEKYVKEKVKKIKIYSA
;
A
#
# COMPACT_ATOMS: atom_id res chain seq x y z
N MET A 1 2.50 25.45 -7.88
CA MET A 1 2.01 24.95 -6.57
C MET A 1 0.70 25.61 -6.12
N LYS A 2 0.50 26.93 -6.26
CA LYS A 2 -0.75 27.61 -5.87
C LYS A 2 -2.00 26.99 -6.53
N ASP A 3 -1.94 26.68 -7.82
CA ASP A 3 -3.09 26.08 -8.53
C ASP A 3 -3.37 24.65 -8.09
N VAL A 4 -2.31 23.88 -7.79
CA VAL A 4 -2.46 22.54 -7.19
C VAL A 4 -3.16 22.66 -5.84
N LEU A 5 -2.71 23.58 -4.98
CA LEU A 5 -3.33 23.82 -3.67
C LEU A 5 -4.82 24.16 -3.79
N LYS A 6 -5.20 25.02 -4.75
CA LYS A 6 -6.62 25.32 -5.01
C LYS A 6 -7.45 24.08 -5.34
N ARG A 7 -6.87 23.12 -6.08
CA ARG A 7 -7.54 21.87 -6.49
C ARG A 7 -7.62 20.82 -5.40
N ILE A 8 -6.70 20.82 -4.44
CA ILE A 8 -6.59 19.75 -3.42
C ILE A 8 -7.06 20.18 -2.03
N THR A 9 -7.15 21.48 -1.77
CA THR A 9 -7.62 21.99 -0.49
C THR A 9 -9.15 21.93 -0.47
N PRO A 10 -9.76 21.41 0.62
CA PRO A 10 -11.20 21.44 0.80
C PRO A 10 -11.76 22.87 0.63
N GLN A 11 -12.85 23.00 -0.11
CA GLN A 11 -13.50 24.30 -0.32
C GLN A 11 -14.28 24.72 0.93
N LYS A 12 -14.65 26.00 1.02
CA LYS A 12 -15.32 26.56 2.21
C LYS A 12 -16.62 25.82 2.52
N GLU A 13 -17.40 25.51 1.49
CA GLU A 13 -18.69 24.82 1.59
C GLU A 13 -18.49 23.39 2.11
N GLU A 14 -17.48 22.69 1.59
CA GLU A 14 -17.10 21.34 2.03
C GLU A 14 -16.67 21.35 3.51
N VAL A 15 -15.91 22.36 3.93
CA VAL A 15 -15.49 22.52 5.34
C VAL A 15 -16.68 22.78 6.26
N VAL A 16 -17.61 23.64 5.85
CA VAL A 16 -18.83 23.95 6.64
C VAL A 16 -19.72 22.72 6.76
N GLU A 17 -19.95 22.00 5.67
CA GLU A 17 -20.73 20.76 5.68
C GLU A 17 -20.08 19.68 6.54
N PHE A 18 -18.77 19.48 6.38
CA PHE A 18 -17.98 18.56 7.20
C PHE A 18 -18.15 18.85 8.69
N HIS A 19 -17.99 20.11 9.12
CA HIS A 19 -18.13 20.48 10.52
C HIS A 19 -19.56 20.29 11.04
N LYS A 20 -20.58 20.60 10.22
CA LYS A 20 -21.98 20.36 10.57
C LYS A 20 -22.25 18.88 10.81
N VAL A 21 -21.87 18.02 9.86
CA VAL A 21 -22.15 16.57 9.95
C VAL A 21 -21.36 15.92 11.08
N THR A 22 -20.08 16.26 11.23
CA THR A 22 -19.25 15.68 12.30
C THR A 22 -19.71 16.11 13.68
N THR A 23 -20.06 17.39 13.87
CA THR A 23 -20.58 17.87 15.17
C THR A 23 -21.88 17.15 15.53
N GLU A 24 -22.81 17.01 14.59
CA GLU A 24 -24.06 16.27 14.80
C GLU A 24 -23.79 14.79 15.15
N PHE A 25 -22.91 14.13 14.38
CA PHE A 25 -22.53 12.74 14.60
C PHE A 25 -21.92 12.52 15.99
N LEU A 26 -20.90 13.31 16.34
CA LEU A 26 -20.20 13.23 17.61
C LEU A 26 -21.14 13.52 18.79
N HIS A 27 -22.05 14.48 18.66
CA HIS A 27 -23.04 14.75 19.69
C HIS A 27 -23.94 13.53 19.93
N LYS A 28 -24.50 12.94 18.86
CA LYS A 28 -25.39 11.77 18.98
C LYS A 28 -24.73 10.59 19.69
N ILE A 29 -23.48 10.27 19.35
CA ILE A 29 -22.77 9.13 19.97
C ILE A 29 -22.31 9.45 21.40
N ASN A 30 -21.79 10.65 21.67
CA ASN A 30 -21.32 11.04 23.01
C ASN A 30 -22.45 11.07 24.04
N VAL A 31 -23.68 11.39 23.65
CA VAL A 31 -24.84 11.32 24.54
C VAL A 31 -25.19 9.88 24.93
N LYS A 32 -24.86 8.89 24.09
CA LYS A 32 -25.21 7.47 24.31
C LYS A 32 -24.06 6.65 24.92
N LEU A 33 -22.82 7.08 24.73
CA LEU A 33 -21.63 6.37 25.18
C LEU A 33 -21.23 6.84 26.59
N LYS A 34 -21.38 5.98 27.59
CA LYS A 34 -20.97 6.27 28.98
C LYS A 34 -19.50 5.94 29.19
N GLY A 35 -18.81 6.71 30.03
CA GLY A 35 -17.43 6.44 30.44
C GLY A 35 -16.38 6.65 29.35
N ALA A 36 -16.76 7.28 28.23
CA ALA A 36 -15.88 7.55 27.11
C ALA A 36 -16.30 8.81 26.36
N ASP A 37 -15.37 9.39 25.61
CA ASP A 37 -15.64 10.49 24.70
C ASP A 37 -15.18 10.15 23.28
N VAL A 38 -16.05 10.39 22.30
CA VAL A 38 -15.77 10.22 20.87
C VAL A 38 -15.26 11.52 20.29
N ILE A 39 -14.08 11.47 19.69
CA ILE A 39 -13.44 12.60 19.02
C ILE A 39 -13.11 12.27 17.57
N LEU A 40 -12.89 13.30 16.75
CA LEU A 40 -12.28 13.12 15.44
C LEU A 40 -10.86 12.57 15.58
N GLY A 41 -10.49 11.68 14.68
CA GLY A 41 -9.16 11.13 14.48
C GLY A 41 -8.59 11.49 13.11
N GLY A 42 -7.50 10.79 12.75
CA GLY A 42 -6.97 10.81 11.39
C GLY A 42 -6.66 12.19 10.82
N SER A 43 -6.69 12.31 9.49
CA SER A 43 -6.42 13.60 8.80
C SER A 43 -7.44 14.68 9.15
N CYS A 44 -8.65 14.30 9.54
CA CYS A 44 -9.72 15.18 9.97
C CYS A 44 -9.33 15.96 11.22
N ALA A 45 -8.91 15.27 12.29
CA ALA A 45 -8.44 15.89 13.53
C ALA A 45 -7.20 16.76 13.34
N LYS A 46 -6.38 16.45 12.33
CA LYS A 46 -5.14 17.17 12.00
C LYS A 46 -5.34 18.37 11.09
N GLY A 47 -6.49 18.46 10.42
CA GLY A 47 -6.71 19.47 9.37
C GLY A 47 -5.82 19.26 8.14
N THR A 48 -5.55 17.99 7.78
CA THR A 48 -4.66 17.61 6.68
C THR A 48 -5.33 16.66 5.68
N TRP A 49 -6.66 16.76 5.53
CA TRP A 49 -7.42 15.97 4.55
C TRP A 49 -7.47 16.67 3.19
N LEU A 50 -7.47 15.87 2.12
CA LEU A 50 -7.63 16.38 0.75
C LEU A 50 -9.12 16.60 0.45
N THR A 51 -9.45 17.53 -0.44
CA THR A 51 -10.83 17.73 -0.91
C THR A 51 -11.44 16.44 -1.45
N LYS A 52 -12.77 16.30 -1.33
CA LYS A 52 -13.55 15.10 -1.69
C LYS A 52 -13.14 13.85 -0.91
N ASN A 53 -12.48 14.02 0.23
CA ASN A 53 -12.30 12.92 1.16
C ASN A 53 -13.59 12.74 1.96
N HIS A 54 -14.20 11.57 1.81
CA HIS A 54 -15.43 11.22 2.52
C HIS A 54 -15.18 10.35 3.75
N ASP A 55 -13.93 9.95 3.99
CA ASP A 55 -13.53 9.10 5.11
C ASP A 55 -13.30 9.94 6.37
N ILE A 56 -14.00 9.59 7.45
CA ILE A 56 -13.92 10.25 8.76
C ILE A 56 -13.53 9.24 9.82
N ASP A 57 -12.29 9.35 10.28
CA ASP A 57 -11.81 8.59 11.43
C ASP A 57 -12.32 9.22 12.73
N CYS A 58 -12.79 8.38 13.66
CA CYS A 58 -13.20 8.75 15.00
C CYS A 58 -12.58 7.79 16.04
N PHE A 59 -12.17 8.34 17.17
CA PHE A 59 -11.70 7.56 18.32
C PHE A 59 -12.69 7.67 19.46
N ALA A 60 -13.26 6.54 19.88
CA ALA A 60 -14.06 6.44 21.11
C ALA A 60 -13.12 6.16 22.28
N ARG A 61 -12.76 7.20 23.03
CA ARG A 61 -11.74 7.19 24.08
C ARG A 61 -12.36 6.84 25.42
N PHE A 62 -12.27 5.57 25.81
CA PHE A 62 -12.72 5.09 27.11
C PHE A 62 -11.76 5.53 28.21
N ASP A 63 -12.32 5.94 29.35
CA ASP A 63 -11.53 6.32 30.52
C ASP A 63 -10.60 5.17 30.95
N TYR A 64 -9.31 5.48 31.10
CA TYR A 64 -8.28 4.47 31.34
C TYR A 64 -8.48 3.75 32.68
N ASP A 65 -8.74 4.52 33.74
CA ASP A 65 -8.85 4.01 35.10
C ASP A 65 -10.10 3.11 35.22
N GLN A 66 -11.19 3.46 34.53
CA GLN A 66 -12.43 2.68 34.53
C GLN A 66 -12.42 1.47 33.58
N TYR A 67 -11.71 1.51 32.45
CA TYR A 67 -11.87 0.52 31.37
C TYR A 67 -10.61 -0.25 30.98
N SER A 68 -9.43 0.04 31.53
CA SER A 68 -8.19 -0.70 31.24
C SER A 68 -8.33 -2.21 31.42
N HIS A 69 -8.98 -2.65 32.50
CA HIS A 69 -9.26 -4.07 32.79
C HIS A 69 -10.32 -4.70 31.86
N LYS A 70 -11.05 -3.89 31.08
CA LYS A 70 -12.10 -4.30 30.12
C LYS A 70 -11.70 -4.01 28.68
N THR A 71 -10.40 -3.93 28.39
CA THR A 71 -9.90 -3.55 27.05
C THR A 71 -10.46 -4.40 25.91
N MET A 72 -10.83 -5.67 26.17
CA MET A 72 -11.38 -6.58 25.15
C MET A 72 -12.87 -6.30 24.87
N GLU A 73 -13.57 -5.65 25.80
CA GLU A 73 -15.01 -5.39 25.73
C GLU A 73 -15.32 -3.98 25.17
N LEU A 74 -14.32 -3.13 24.96
CA LEU A 74 -14.54 -1.75 24.47
C LEU A 74 -15.36 -1.70 23.18
N SER A 75 -15.12 -2.64 22.26
CA SER A 75 -15.86 -2.76 21.01
C SER A 75 -17.31 -3.16 21.23
N VAL A 76 -17.64 -3.88 22.31
CA VAL A 76 -19.02 -4.22 22.67
C VAL A 76 -19.74 -2.97 23.18
N PHE A 77 -19.14 -2.24 24.12
CA PHE A 77 -19.72 -0.99 24.64
C PHE A 77 -19.93 0.05 23.54
N LEU A 78 -18.97 0.18 22.62
CA LEU A 78 -19.09 1.07 21.48
C LEU A 78 -20.21 0.63 20.52
N GLU A 79 -20.32 -0.67 20.22
CA GLU A 79 -21.38 -1.18 19.33
C GLU A 79 -22.77 -0.87 19.88
N GLU A 80 -23.00 -1.10 21.17
CA GLU A 80 -24.27 -0.81 21.82
C GLU A 80 -24.63 0.67 21.74
N ALA A 81 -23.66 1.55 22.01
CA ALA A 81 -23.85 2.99 21.92
C ALA A 81 -24.16 3.43 20.48
N LEU A 82 -23.46 2.88 19.48
CA LEU A 82 -23.72 3.15 18.07
C LEU A 82 -25.13 2.70 17.65
N LYS A 83 -25.56 1.49 18.02
CA LYS A 83 -26.92 0.99 17.74
C LYS A 83 -28.00 1.88 18.38
N LYS A 84 -27.76 2.37 19.60
CA LYS A 84 -28.67 3.29 20.30
C LYS A 84 -28.68 4.69 19.67
N ALA A 85 -27.54 5.18 19.20
CA ALA A 85 -27.42 6.50 18.58
C ALA A 85 -27.96 6.53 17.13
N PHE A 86 -27.85 5.40 16.42
CA PHE A 86 -28.17 5.29 15.00
C PHE A 86 -28.97 4.00 14.68
N PRO A 87 -30.20 3.85 15.21
CA PRO A 87 -30.95 2.58 15.14
C PRO A 87 -31.36 2.14 13.73
N LYS A 88 -31.36 3.07 12.76
CA LYS A 88 -31.76 2.81 11.35
C LYS A 88 -30.56 2.73 10.39
N ILE A 89 -29.33 2.80 10.90
CA ILE A 89 -28.13 2.79 10.05
C ILE A 89 -27.46 1.43 10.16
N ASN A 90 -27.08 0.88 9.01
CA ASN A 90 -26.29 -0.33 8.98
C ASN A 90 -24.89 -0.06 9.53
N ILE A 91 -24.52 -0.77 10.60
CA ILE A 91 -23.21 -0.66 11.25
C ILE A 91 -22.44 -1.93 10.93
N LYS A 92 -21.31 -1.79 10.24
CA LYS A 92 -20.43 -2.90 9.90
C LYS A 92 -19.32 -3.03 10.93
N ARG A 93 -19.30 -4.12 11.69
CA ARG A 93 -18.15 -4.50 12.52
C ARG A 93 -17.01 -5.02 11.65
N VAL A 94 -15.80 -4.53 11.88
CA VAL A 94 -14.60 -4.94 11.16
C VAL A 94 -13.54 -5.41 12.15
N HIS A 95 -13.00 -6.61 11.91
CA HIS A 95 -11.90 -7.16 12.71
C HIS A 95 -10.55 -6.55 12.31
N GLY A 96 -9.85 -6.03 13.32
CA GLY A 96 -8.47 -5.51 13.28
C GLY A 96 -7.67 -5.96 14.51
N SER A 97 -6.72 -5.14 14.99
CA SER A 97 -6.08 -5.38 16.30
C SER A 97 -7.07 -5.23 17.46
N ARG A 98 -8.11 -4.43 17.24
CA ARG A 98 -9.33 -4.34 18.02
C ARG A 98 -10.48 -4.16 17.03
N ASP A 99 -11.65 -4.72 17.36
CA ASP A 99 -12.84 -4.54 16.53
C ASP A 99 -13.25 -3.07 16.49
N TYR A 100 -13.53 -2.60 15.28
CA TYR A 100 -13.97 -1.23 15.02
C TYR A 100 -15.19 -1.25 14.11
N PHE A 101 -15.80 -0.09 13.92
CA PHE A 101 -17.08 0.02 13.22
C PHE A 101 -16.98 0.96 12.03
N GLN A 102 -17.56 0.54 10.92
CA GLN A 102 -17.74 1.37 9.73
C GLN A 102 -19.23 1.61 9.50
N MET A 103 -19.61 2.85 9.23
CA MET A 103 -20.97 3.19 8.86
C MET A 103 -21.03 4.44 7.99
N THR A 104 -22.00 4.48 7.08
CA THR A 104 -22.28 5.69 6.30
C THR A 104 -23.29 6.53 7.05
N TYR A 105 -22.92 7.77 7.37
CA TYR A 105 -23.82 8.77 7.95
C TYR A 105 -23.88 9.98 7.03
N LYS A 106 -25.07 10.25 6.49
CA LYS A 106 -25.26 11.16 5.34
C LYS A 106 -24.45 10.64 4.14
N HIS A 107 -23.49 11.40 3.63
CA HIS A 107 -22.63 11.00 2.51
C HIS A 107 -21.17 10.75 2.95
N PHE A 108 -20.89 10.72 4.26
CA PHE A 108 -19.57 10.44 4.81
C PHE A 108 -19.47 9.00 5.33
N GLU A 109 -18.31 8.39 5.14
CA GLU A 109 -17.96 7.08 5.69
C GLU A 109 -17.23 7.28 7.02
N PHE A 110 -17.87 6.89 8.12
CA PHE A 110 -17.28 6.98 9.45
C PHE A 110 -16.60 5.66 9.82
N GLU A 111 -15.36 5.74 10.28
CA GLU A 111 -14.62 4.66 10.93
C GLU A 111 -14.44 4.99 12.41
N ILE A 112 -15.06 4.22 13.30
CA ILE A 112 -15.06 4.48 14.75
C ILE A 112 -14.27 3.38 15.44
N VAL A 113 -13.10 3.74 15.96
CA VAL A 113 -12.17 2.84 16.63
C VAL A 113 -12.25 3.05 18.15
N PRO A 114 -12.61 2.04 18.95
CA PRO A 114 -12.56 2.13 20.40
C PRO A 114 -11.10 2.11 20.87
N VAL A 115 -10.74 3.05 21.74
CA VAL A 115 -9.39 3.22 22.30
C VAL A 115 -9.45 3.52 23.79
N LEU A 116 -8.39 3.21 24.52
CA LEU A 116 -8.19 3.73 25.87
C LEU A 116 -7.68 5.17 25.79
N LYS A 117 -8.18 6.03 26.68
CA LYS A 117 -7.73 7.40 26.86
C LYS A 117 -6.43 7.42 27.66
N ILE A 118 -5.34 7.08 26.99
CA ILE A 118 -4.01 7.00 27.58
C ILE A 118 -3.33 8.38 27.63
N ARG A 119 -2.46 8.57 28.63
CA ARG A 119 -1.64 9.76 28.83
C ARG A 119 -0.29 9.63 28.13
N ASN A 120 0.23 8.41 28.06
CA ASN A 120 1.54 8.11 27.49
C ASN A 120 1.60 6.66 26.99
N LEU A 121 2.65 6.33 26.23
CA LEU A 121 2.84 5.02 25.61
C LEU A 121 2.78 3.83 26.59
N LYS A 122 3.21 4.00 27.86
CA LYS A 122 3.26 2.90 28.83
C LYS A 122 1.87 2.40 29.25
N GLU A 123 0.85 3.21 29.06
CA GLU A 123 -0.54 2.87 29.34
C GLU A 123 -1.23 2.18 28.14
N ALA A 124 -0.59 2.10 26.97
CA ALA A 124 -1.21 1.47 25.81
C ALA A 124 -1.35 -0.06 26.01
N LEU A 125 -2.57 -0.57 25.90
CA LEU A 125 -2.85 -2.02 25.95
C LEU A 125 -3.17 -2.60 24.56
N ASN A 126 -3.41 -1.75 23.58
CA ASN A 126 -3.52 -2.09 22.16
C ASN A 126 -2.76 -1.09 21.30
N ILE A 127 -2.30 -1.54 20.13
CA ILE A 127 -1.60 -0.68 19.16
C ILE A 127 -2.46 0.49 18.65
N THR A 128 -3.79 0.43 18.76
CA THR A 128 -4.66 1.55 18.38
C THR A 128 -4.73 2.65 19.44
N ASP A 129 -4.43 2.34 20.71
CA ASP A 129 -4.55 3.28 21.84
C ASP A 129 -3.62 4.50 21.71
N ILE A 130 -2.50 4.35 21.00
CA ILE A 130 -1.54 5.43 20.74
C ILE A 130 -1.98 6.40 19.63
N SER A 131 -2.99 6.04 18.83
CA SER A 131 -3.39 6.82 17.65
C SER A 131 -3.82 8.26 17.97
N PRO A 132 -4.55 8.54 19.08
CA PRO A 132 -4.80 9.91 19.53
C PRO A 132 -3.51 10.69 19.83
N LEU A 133 -2.50 10.07 20.46
CA LEU A 133 -1.22 10.72 20.76
C LEU A 133 -0.46 11.11 19.49
N HIS A 134 -0.55 10.30 18.42
CA HIS A 134 -0.01 10.67 17.11
C HIS A 134 -0.67 11.93 16.56
N ALA A 135 -2.00 12.04 16.65
CA ALA A 135 -2.72 13.21 16.19
C ALA A 135 -2.32 14.47 16.98
N ASP A 136 -2.18 14.35 18.30
CA ASP A 136 -1.72 15.44 19.17
C ASP A 136 -0.30 15.89 18.80
N TRP A 137 0.62 14.95 18.59
CA TRP A 137 1.99 15.27 18.18
C TRP A 137 2.02 15.99 16.83
N VAL A 138 1.27 15.52 15.83
CA VAL A 138 1.20 16.20 14.54
C VAL A 138 0.60 17.60 14.68
N ASN A 139 -0.48 17.76 15.43
CA ASN A 139 -1.13 19.07 15.62
C ASN A 139 -0.21 20.10 16.29
N LYS A 140 0.64 19.66 17.24
CA LYS A 140 1.64 20.53 17.88
C LYS A 140 2.67 21.09 16.89
N HIS A 141 3.02 20.34 15.85
CA HIS A 141 4.13 20.68 14.95
C HIS A 141 3.71 21.21 13.56
N THR A 142 2.43 21.16 13.19
CA THR A 142 2.01 21.36 11.78
C THR A 142 1.32 22.68 11.45
N LYS A 143 1.16 23.63 12.39
CA LYS A 143 0.40 24.88 12.16
C LYS A 143 0.80 25.61 10.87
N LYS A 144 2.09 25.67 10.54
CA LYS A 144 2.62 26.33 9.32
C LYS A 144 2.85 25.38 8.14
N LEU A 145 2.68 24.07 8.34
CA LEU A 145 3.06 23.02 7.39
C LEU A 145 1.87 22.33 6.70
N LYS A 146 0.62 22.71 7.04
CA LYS A 146 -0.58 22.05 6.49
C LYS A 146 -0.60 22.02 4.96
N LYS A 147 -0.22 23.12 4.30
CA LYS A 147 -0.17 23.19 2.83
C LYS A 147 0.85 22.23 2.23
N ASP A 148 2.04 22.14 2.83
CA ASP A 148 3.07 21.19 2.42
C ASP A 148 2.65 19.74 2.63
N ILE A 149 1.93 19.45 3.72
CA ILE A 149 1.37 18.12 3.96
C ILE A 149 0.36 17.75 2.87
N LEU A 150 -0.56 18.66 2.51
CA LEU A 150 -1.53 18.41 1.43
C LEU A 150 -0.83 18.18 0.08
N LEU A 151 0.15 19.01 -0.27
CA LEU A 151 0.96 18.83 -1.47
C LEU A 151 1.66 17.47 -1.47
N THR A 152 2.26 17.09 -0.35
CA THR A 152 2.97 15.81 -0.21
C THR A 152 2.02 14.63 -0.36
N LYS A 153 0.88 14.65 0.32
CA LYS A 153 -0.14 13.59 0.21
C LYS A 153 -0.62 13.46 -1.23
N GLN A 154 -0.95 14.58 -1.89
CA GLN A 154 -1.39 14.53 -3.28
C GLN A 154 -0.30 14.02 -4.21
N PHE A 155 0.93 14.53 -4.09
CA PHE A 155 2.05 14.11 -4.94
C PHE A 155 2.28 12.61 -4.81
N PHE A 156 2.39 12.10 -3.57
CA PHE A 156 2.62 10.68 -3.31
C PHE A 156 1.43 9.83 -3.78
N LYS A 157 0.19 10.30 -3.62
CA LYS A 157 -1.01 9.61 -4.13
C LYS A 157 -0.97 9.47 -5.65
N SER A 158 -0.69 10.57 -6.34
CA SER A 158 -0.63 10.62 -7.80
C SER A 158 0.54 9.82 -8.40
N GLN A 159 1.62 9.65 -7.64
CA GLN A 159 2.78 8.82 -8.02
C GLN A 159 2.69 7.37 -7.52
N LYS A 160 1.54 6.93 -6.97
CA LYS A 160 1.31 5.56 -6.44
C LYS A 160 2.28 5.17 -5.31
N LEU A 161 2.58 6.14 -4.46
CA LEU A 161 3.43 6.04 -3.27
C LEU A 161 2.64 6.21 -1.96
N TYR A 162 1.40 6.67 -2.01
CA TYR A 162 0.56 6.88 -0.82
C TYR A 162 -0.23 5.62 -0.46
N GLY A 163 -0.08 5.16 0.78
CA GLY A 163 -0.71 3.93 1.31
C GLY A 163 0.32 3.01 1.95
N ALA A 164 0.02 2.52 3.15
CA ALA A 164 0.86 1.57 3.89
C ALA A 164 0.27 0.14 3.88
N GLU A 165 -0.82 -0.06 3.16
CA GLU A 165 -1.39 -1.36 2.85
C GLU A 165 -0.34 -2.22 2.14
N SER A 166 -0.32 -3.51 2.43
CA SER A 166 0.67 -4.47 1.91
C SER A 166 0.77 -4.45 0.39
N HIS A 167 -0.35 -4.28 -0.30
CA HIS A 167 -0.39 -4.24 -1.77
C HIS A 167 0.17 -2.94 -2.37
N ILE A 168 0.27 -1.87 -1.59
CA ILE A 168 0.90 -0.61 -2.03
C ILE A 168 2.36 -0.59 -1.58
N GLY A 169 2.61 -0.91 -0.31
CA GLY A 169 3.95 -0.93 0.27
C GLY A 169 4.65 0.43 0.24
N GLY A 170 3.87 1.51 0.42
CA GLY A 170 4.31 2.91 0.32
C GLY A 170 4.31 3.64 1.66
N PHE A 171 3.90 4.91 1.62
CA PHE A 171 3.92 5.85 2.74
C PHE A 171 2.52 6.10 3.28
N SER A 172 2.28 5.87 4.57
CA SER A 172 1.02 6.27 5.22
C SER A 172 0.92 7.79 5.34
N GLY A 173 -0.30 8.31 5.51
CA GLY A 173 -0.52 9.73 5.80
C GLY A 173 0.27 10.22 7.02
N TYR A 174 0.39 9.39 8.06
CA TYR A 174 1.17 9.73 9.26
C TYR A 174 2.68 9.81 8.97
N THR A 175 3.24 8.88 8.19
CA THR A 175 4.66 8.94 7.82
C THR A 175 5.00 10.19 7.02
N LEU A 176 4.12 10.61 6.10
CA LEU A 176 4.31 11.85 5.34
C LEU A 176 4.24 13.09 6.23
N GLU A 177 3.35 13.09 7.23
CA GLU A 177 3.27 14.18 8.21
C GLU A 177 4.56 14.29 9.04
N ILE A 178 5.08 13.18 9.56
CA ILE A 178 6.36 13.14 10.29
C ILE A 178 7.50 13.66 9.40
N LEU A 179 7.60 13.17 8.16
CA LEU A 179 8.66 13.55 7.23
C LEU A 179 8.60 15.05 6.88
N ILE A 180 7.41 15.62 6.71
CA ILE A 180 7.26 17.06 6.46
C ILE A 180 7.58 17.88 7.70
N ILE A 181 7.22 17.43 8.89
CA ILE A 181 7.64 18.08 10.14
C ILE A 181 9.17 18.09 10.26
N HIS A 182 9.83 16.98 9.92
CA HIS A 182 11.28 16.85 10.00
C HIS A 182 12.02 17.72 8.96
N TYR A 183 11.57 17.74 7.70
CA TYR A 183 12.26 18.48 6.62
C TYR A 183 11.74 19.91 6.40
N GLY A 184 10.60 20.26 6.99
CA GLY A 184 10.04 21.61 7.04
C GLY A 184 9.27 22.07 5.79
N SER A 185 9.36 21.37 4.66
CA SER A 185 8.54 21.68 3.48
C SER A 185 8.48 20.50 2.50
N PHE A 186 7.53 20.54 1.57
CA PHE A 186 7.42 19.56 0.48
C PHE A 186 8.70 19.52 -0.38
N GLU A 187 9.24 20.69 -0.74
CA GLU A 187 10.44 20.77 -1.56
C GLU A 187 11.68 20.25 -0.83
N ASN A 188 11.83 20.56 0.46
CA ASN A 188 12.93 20.05 1.27
C ASN A 188 12.85 18.54 1.46
N LEU A 189 11.66 17.98 1.64
CA LEU A 189 11.47 16.53 1.67
C LEU A 189 11.96 15.90 0.36
N LEU A 190 11.56 16.43 -0.80
CA LEU A 190 12.03 15.90 -2.09
C LEU A 190 13.55 15.98 -2.24
N LYS A 191 14.17 17.11 -1.89
CA LYS A 191 15.64 17.27 -1.89
C LYS A 191 16.32 16.27 -0.96
N ALA A 192 15.73 16.02 0.22
CA ALA A 192 16.26 15.04 1.16
C ALA A 192 16.18 13.61 0.63
N THR A 193 15.13 13.27 -0.13
CA THR A 193 14.96 11.91 -0.68
C THR A 193 16.10 11.51 -1.62
N GLU A 194 16.73 12.46 -2.33
CA GLU A 194 17.88 12.18 -3.18
C GLU A 194 19.07 11.63 -2.39
N LYS A 195 19.21 12.10 -1.14
CA LYS A 195 20.28 11.74 -0.20
C LYS A 195 19.98 10.48 0.62
N TRP A 196 18.73 9.99 0.62
CA TRP A 196 18.38 8.77 1.35
C TRP A 196 19.20 7.57 0.89
N LYS A 197 19.71 6.79 1.83
CA LYS A 197 20.43 5.54 1.58
C LYS A 197 19.64 4.36 2.14
N GLU A 198 19.81 3.19 1.55
CA GLU A 198 19.25 1.96 2.15
C GLU A 198 19.83 1.78 3.56
N GLY A 199 18.97 1.45 4.53
CA GLY A 199 19.35 1.32 5.93
C GLY A 199 19.53 2.65 6.68
N MET A 200 19.25 3.80 6.04
CA MET A 200 19.25 5.08 6.73
C MET A 200 18.16 5.11 7.82
N VAL A 201 18.47 5.78 8.94
CA VAL A 201 17.54 6.04 10.04
C VAL A 201 17.23 7.54 10.09
N ILE A 202 15.95 7.87 10.17
CA ILE A 202 15.43 9.21 10.42
C ILE A 202 14.79 9.18 11.82
N ASP A 203 15.31 9.98 12.74
CA ASP A 203 14.85 10.07 14.12
C ASP A 203 14.52 11.54 14.42
N VAL A 204 13.24 11.87 14.42
CA VAL A 204 12.76 13.26 14.51
C VAL A 204 12.91 13.82 15.93
N GLU A 205 12.78 12.97 16.93
CA GLU A 205 12.86 13.33 18.36
C GLU A 205 14.27 13.12 18.93
N ASN A 206 15.23 12.67 18.11
CA ASN A 206 16.61 12.35 18.51
C ASN A 206 16.69 11.37 19.70
N TYR A 207 15.83 10.35 19.72
CA TYR A 207 15.87 9.29 20.73
C TYR A 207 17.18 8.49 20.76
N TYR A 208 17.88 8.40 19.62
CA TYR A 208 19.10 7.60 19.46
C TYR A 208 20.29 8.42 18.93
N PRO A 209 20.97 9.21 19.80
CA PRO A 209 22.07 10.11 19.39
C PRO A 209 23.26 9.41 18.71
N LYS A 210 23.50 8.14 19.02
CA LYS A 210 24.63 7.35 18.48
C LYS A 210 24.30 6.53 17.24
N LYS A 211 23.09 6.68 16.68
CA LYS A 211 22.56 5.89 15.54
C LYS A 211 22.38 4.40 15.82
N ASP A 212 22.22 4.04 17.09
CA ASP A 212 22.02 2.66 17.55
C ASP A 212 20.56 2.19 17.40
N ALA A 213 19.69 3.00 16.79
CA ALA A 213 18.26 2.73 16.68
C ALA A 213 17.95 1.34 16.11
N LEU A 214 18.75 0.88 15.14
CA LEU A 214 18.59 -0.45 14.53
C LEU A 214 18.83 -1.62 15.53
N PHE A 215 19.63 -1.42 16.58
CA PHE A 215 19.82 -2.42 17.64
C PHE A 215 18.62 -2.50 18.58
N HIS A 216 17.89 -1.40 18.76
CA HIS A 216 16.70 -1.34 19.61
C HIS A 216 15.41 -1.70 18.88
N LEU A 217 15.43 -1.71 17.55
CA LEU A 217 14.35 -2.20 16.72
C LEU A 217 14.47 -3.72 16.52
N ASN A 218 13.34 -4.41 16.59
CA ASN A 218 13.29 -5.80 16.17
C ASN A 218 13.74 -5.90 14.69
N ARG A 219 14.63 -6.85 14.37
CA ARG A 219 15.15 -7.07 13.01
C ARG A 219 14.03 -7.24 11.97
N SER A 220 12.89 -7.81 12.34
CA SER A 220 11.73 -7.93 11.45
C SER A 220 11.10 -6.59 11.06
N LYS A 221 11.41 -5.50 11.78
CA LYS A 221 10.96 -4.13 11.52
C LYS A 221 11.98 -3.30 10.75
N HIS A 222 13.14 -3.86 10.40
CA HIS A 222 14.10 -3.18 9.54
C HIS A 222 13.51 -3.07 8.13
N SER A 223 13.40 -1.85 7.63
CA SER A 223 12.97 -1.59 6.25
C SER A 223 14.06 -0.84 5.49
N VAL A 224 13.85 -0.64 4.19
CA VAL A 224 14.79 0.06 3.30
C VAL A 224 15.14 1.47 3.82
N LEU A 225 14.22 2.11 4.54
CA LEU A 225 14.40 3.39 5.22
C LEU A 225 13.65 3.35 6.55
N THR A 226 14.35 3.54 7.65
CA THR A 226 13.76 3.49 8.99
C THR A 226 13.36 4.91 9.43
N LEU A 227 12.10 5.09 9.81
CA LEU A 227 11.60 6.32 10.42
C LEU A 227 11.13 5.99 11.83
N ILE A 228 11.84 6.51 12.84
CA ILE A 228 11.48 6.31 14.25
C ILE A 228 10.19 7.07 14.54
N ASP A 229 9.22 6.38 15.10
CA ASP A 229 7.95 6.98 15.50
C ASP A 229 8.18 7.99 16.64
N PRO A 230 7.73 9.25 16.51
CA PRO A 230 7.88 10.27 17.54
C PRO A 230 7.12 10.01 18.85
N ILE A 231 6.20 9.03 18.88
CA ILE A 231 5.50 8.61 20.11
C ILE A 231 6.06 7.30 20.65
N ASP A 232 6.48 6.40 19.76
CA ASP A 232 7.04 5.08 20.12
C ASP A 232 8.42 4.85 19.49
N LYS A 233 9.47 5.13 20.27
CA LYS A 233 10.87 4.93 19.85
C LYS A 233 11.21 3.48 19.44
N SER A 234 10.37 2.49 19.75
CA SER A 234 10.54 1.08 19.36
C SER A 234 9.83 0.69 18.05
N ARG A 235 9.19 1.67 17.39
CA ARG A 235 8.41 1.50 16.17
C ARG A 235 9.08 2.17 14.98
N ASN A 236 9.17 1.42 13.88
CA ASN A 236 9.47 1.97 12.57
C ASN A 236 8.15 2.34 11.88
N ALA A 237 7.89 3.64 11.72
CA ALA A 237 6.70 4.13 11.04
C ALA A 237 6.68 3.77 9.54
N LEU A 238 7.84 3.52 8.93
CA LEU A 238 8.03 3.09 7.54
C LEU A 238 8.22 1.57 7.39
N ALA A 239 7.69 0.76 8.32
CA ALA A 239 7.81 -0.70 8.24
C ALA A 239 7.17 -1.30 6.96
N ALA A 240 6.13 -0.66 6.42
CA ALA A 240 5.47 -1.11 5.19
C ALA A 240 6.20 -0.68 3.90
N LEU A 241 7.19 0.21 3.98
CA LEU A 241 7.84 0.76 2.80
C LEU A 241 8.70 -0.30 2.11
N THR A 242 8.32 -0.64 0.89
CA THR A 242 9.05 -1.58 0.05
C THR A 242 10.25 -0.92 -0.63
N LYS A 243 11.25 -1.74 -0.98
CA LYS A 243 12.43 -1.30 -1.75
C LYS A 243 12.06 -0.70 -3.11
N GLU A 244 11.06 -1.28 -3.78
CA GLU A 244 10.53 -0.74 -5.04
C GLU A 244 10.00 0.68 -4.85
N LYS A 245 9.10 0.89 -3.88
CA LYS A 245 8.52 2.22 -3.62
C LYS A 245 9.56 3.22 -3.14
N PHE A 246 10.54 2.80 -2.35
CA PHE A 246 11.68 3.65 -1.98
C PHE A 246 12.44 4.17 -3.20
N HIS A 247 12.83 3.30 -4.14
CA HIS A 247 13.52 3.72 -5.35
C HIS A 247 12.62 4.55 -6.29
N LEU A 248 11.33 4.21 -6.36
CA LEU A 248 10.36 4.99 -7.11
C LEU A 248 10.25 6.41 -6.54
N THR A 249 10.18 6.59 -5.23
CA THR A 249 10.19 7.92 -4.58
C THR A 249 11.41 8.73 -5.00
N LYS A 250 12.62 8.14 -4.92
CA LYS A 250 13.84 8.83 -5.36
C LYS A 250 13.79 9.24 -6.82
N LYS A 251 13.27 8.36 -7.69
CA LYS A 251 13.14 8.62 -9.13
C LYS A 251 12.17 9.77 -9.41
N VAL A 252 10.96 9.75 -8.84
CA VAL A 252 9.96 10.79 -9.09
C VAL A 252 10.34 12.12 -8.46
N ALA A 253 11.03 12.11 -7.31
CA ALA A 253 11.55 13.32 -6.67
C ALA A 253 12.57 14.01 -7.58
N ARG A 254 13.56 13.28 -8.11
CA ARG A 254 14.55 13.81 -9.06
C ARG A 254 13.90 14.40 -10.30
N GLN A 255 12.92 13.69 -10.88
CA GLN A 255 12.20 14.16 -12.05
C GLN A 255 11.45 15.46 -11.79
N TYR A 256 10.75 15.53 -10.64
CA TYR A 256 10.02 16.73 -10.25
C TYR A 256 10.98 17.90 -9.96
N LEU A 257 12.06 17.69 -9.21
CA LEU A 257 13.03 18.74 -8.88
C LEU A 257 13.72 19.30 -10.13
N LYS A 258 14.00 18.45 -11.13
CA LYS A 258 14.59 18.89 -12.40
C LYS A 258 13.60 19.70 -13.25
N HIS A 259 12.34 19.26 -13.32
CA HIS A 259 11.31 19.92 -14.13
C HIS A 259 9.96 19.95 -13.39
N PRO A 260 9.77 20.91 -12.45
CA PRO A 260 8.55 20.99 -11.66
C PRO A 260 7.32 21.21 -12.54
N ASN A 261 6.35 20.30 -12.47
CA ASN A 261 5.14 20.36 -13.29
C ASN A 261 3.89 19.98 -12.45
N PRO A 262 2.77 20.71 -12.57
CA PRO A 262 1.50 20.34 -11.93
C PRO A 262 1.02 18.91 -12.22
N SER A 263 1.36 18.33 -13.37
CA SER A 263 0.97 16.97 -13.76
C SER A 263 1.48 15.88 -12.82
N PHE A 264 2.52 16.15 -12.02
CA PHE A 264 2.99 15.21 -10.99
C PHE A 264 1.98 15.06 -9.84
N PHE A 265 1.03 15.98 -9.71
CA PHE A 265 -0.04 15.93 -8.73
C PHE A 265 -1.31 15.30 -9.30
N ASP A 266 -1.29 14.81 -10.54
CA ASP A 266 -2.44 14.17 -11.17
C ASP A 266 -2.18 12.67 -11.35
N LYS A 267 -3.15 11.82 -10.99
CA LYS A 267 -3.06 10.38 -11.24
C LYS A 267 -3.08 10.17 -12.75
N LYS A 268 -1.99 9.64 -13.30
CA LYS A 268 -1.93 9.30 -14.72
C LYS A 268 -2.87 8.11 -14.98
N PRO A 269 -3.87 8.24 -15.86
CA PRO A 269 -4.75 7.13 -16.18
C PRO A 269 -3.92 6.02 -16.82
N PHE A 270 -4.31 4.77 -16.53
CA PHE A 270 -3.75 3.63 -17.22
C PHE A 270 -4.35 3.59 -18.63
N ASP A 271 -3.55 3.99 -19.62
CA ASP A 271 -3.97 4.04 -21.02
C ASP A 271 -3.30 2.91 -21.81
N ILE A 272 -4.04 1.81 -21.96
CA ILE A 272 -3.66 0.62 -22.72
C ILE A 272 -3.33 0.99 -24.17
N ILE A 273 -4.11 1.88 -24.78
CA ILE A 273 -3.96 2.26 -26.19
C ILE A 273 -2.61 2.97 -26.38
N SER A 274 -2.27 3.89 -25.49
CA SER A 274 -0.98 4.59 -25.54
C SER A 274 0.20 3.64 -25.40
N LEU A 275 0.13 2.69 -24.45
CA LEU A 275 1.18 1.71 -24.20
C LEU A 275 1.34 0.75 -25.38
N GLN A 276 0.24 0.30 -25.97
CA GLN A 276 0.24 -0.56 -27.14
C GLN A 276 0.88 0.14 -28.35
N LYS A 277 0.50 1.39 -28.62
CA LYS A 277 1.09 2.20 -29.70
C LYS A 277 2.57 2.45 -29.50
N GLU A 278 3.00 2.77 -28.28
CA GLU A 278 4.43 2.98 -27.96
C GLU A 278 5.23 1.69 -28.17
N SER A 279 4.69 0.55 -27.75
CA SER A 279 5.32 -0.76 -27.90
C SER A 279 5.45 -1.18 -29.35
N GLN A 280 4.38 -1.04 -30.13
CA GLN A 280 4.36 -1.37 -31.57
C GLN A 280 5.40 -0.55 -32.34
N ARG A 281 5.52 0.76 -32.04
CA ARG A 281 6.55 1.62 -32.63
C ARG A 281 7.98 1.16 -32.36
N LYS A 282 8.22 0.47 -31.24
CA LYS A 282 9.53 -0.07 -30.85
C LYS A 282 9.72 -1.53 -31.26
N GLY A 283 8.74 -2.14 -31.94
CA GLY A 283 8.81 -3.54 -32.37
C GLY A 283 8.66 -4.56 -31.23
N HIS A 284 8.06 -4.17 -30.10
CA HIS A 284 7.86 -5.05 -28.95
C HIS A 284 6.43 -5.59 -28.87
N CYS A 285 6.29 -6.80 -28.35
CA CYS A 285 5.00 -7.47 -28.17
C CYS A 285 4.35 -7.05 -26.86
N THR A 286 3.02 -7.01 -26.82
CA THR A 286 2.27 -6.57 -25.64
C THR A 286 1.24 -7.58 -25.20
N LEU A 287 1.28 -7.94 -23.93
CA LEU A 287 0.25 -8.72 -23.26
C LEU A 287 -0.50 -7.83 -22.27
N PHE A 288 -1.81 -7.72 -22.43
CA PHE A 288 -2.70 -7.06 -21.50
C PHE A 288 -3.74 -8.04 -20.96
N LEU A 289 -3.86 -8.09 -19.64
CA LEU A 289 -4.78 -8.97 -18.92
C LEU A 289 -5.78 -8.11 -18.14
N ASN A 290 -7.07 -8.31 -18.39
CA ASN A 290 -8.14 -7.75 -17.57
C ASN A 290 -8.48 -8.71 -16.43
N ILE A 291 -8.60 -8.17 -15.22
CA ILE A 291 -8.74 -8.92 -13.97
C ILE A 291 -10.04 -8.51 -13.30
N ASN A 292 -10.90 -9.47 -13.04
CA ASN A 292 -11.99 -9.32 -12.10
C ASN A 292 -11.57 -9.95 -10.76
N PRO A 293 -11.20 -9.14 -9.75
CA PRO A 293 -10.69 -9.63 -8.49
C PRO A 293 -11.75 -10.41 -7.69
N LEU A 294 -11.30 -11.14 -6.66
CA LEU A 294 -12.20 -11.71 -5.65
C LEU A 294 -12.76 -10.59 -4.75
N GLU A 295 -13.92 -10.84 -4.15
CA GLU A 295 -14.47 -9.98 -3.12
C GLU A 295 -13.75 -10.21 -1.78
N GLY A 296 -13.57 -9.16 -0.99
CA GLY A 296 -12.90 -9.25 0.31
C GLY A 296 -12.30 -7.92 0.79
N LYS A 297 -11.49 -8.00 1.86
CA LYS A 297 -10.73 -6.85 2.36
C LYS A 297 -9.76 -6.37 1.28
N ALA A 298 -9.72 -5.06 1.04
CA ALA A 298 -8.97 -4.45 -0.06
C ALA A 298 -7.51 -4.91 -0.11
N ASP A 299 -6.82 -4.92 1.04
CA ASP A 299 -5.41 -5.33 1.09
C ASP A 299 -5.20 -6.82 0.72
N VAL A 300 -6.11 -7.69 1.17
CA VAL A 300 -6.06 -9.13 0.82
C VAL A 300 -6.27 -9.33 -0.67
N VAL A 301 -7.21 -8.59 -1.26
CA VAL A 301 -7.52 -8.65 -2.69
C VAL A 301 -6.34 -8.10 -3.52
N GLY A 302 -5.82 -6.93 -3.17
CA GLY A 302 -4.65 -6.34 -3.83
C GLY A 302 -3.43 -7.25 -3.77
N MET A 303 -3.16 -7.88 -2.62
CA MET A 303 -2.08 -8.85 -2.49
C MET A 303 -2.26 -10.10 -3.37
N LYS A 304 -3.51 -10.53 -3.62
CA LYS A 304 -3.79 -11.63 -4.56
C LYS A 304 -3.49 -11.21 -6.00
N VAL A 305 -3.80 -9.98 -6.40
CA VAL A 305 -3.44 -9.42 -7.72
C VAL A 305 -1.91 -9.39 -7.89
N ILE A 306 -1.18 -8.90 -6.88
CA ILE A 306 0.29 -8.87 -6.91
C ILE A 306 0.89 -10.27 -7.00
N LYS A 307 0.37 -11.23 -6.24
CA LYS A 307 0.83 -12.63 -6.33
C LYS A 307 0.63 -13.23 -7.73
N ILE A 308 -0.44 -12.87 -8.43
CA ILE A 308 -0.65 -13.27 -9.83
C ILE A 308 0.37 -12.57 -10.73
N TYR A 309 0.58 -11.27 -10.55
CA TYR A 309 1.59 -10.50 -11.28
C TYR A 309 3.00 -11.08 -11.11
N ASP A 310 3.46 -11.32 -9.88
CA ASP A 310 4.78 -11.89 -9.60
C ASP A 310 4.94 -13.30 -10.16
N HIS A 311 3.86 -14.08 -10.14
CA HIS A 311 3.84 -15.41 -10.77
C HIS A 311 4.05 -15.31 -12.27
N LEU A 312 3.34 -14.41 -12.95
CA LEU A 312 3.48 -14.16 -14.37
C LEU A 312 4.86 -13.58 -14.72
N VAL A 313 5.39 -12.64 -13.92
CA VAL A 313 6.75 -12.09 -14.09
C VAL A 313 7.79 -13.22 -14.12
N ARG A 314 7.71 -14.19 -13.20
CA ARG A 314 8.63 -15.33 -13.17
C ARG A 314 8.47 -16.27 -14.36
N LYS A 315 7.22 -16.55 -14.75
CA LYS A 315 6.92 -17.47 -15.86
C LYS A 315 7.28 -16.86 -17.22
N LEU A 316 7.17 -15.55 -17.38
CA LEU A 316 7.38 -14.86 -18.66
C LEU A 316 8.81 -14.33 -18.85
N GLN A 317 9.76 -14.65 -17.96
CA GLN A 317 11.16 -14.18 -18.06
C GLN A 317 11.80 -14.53 -19.41
N ASP A 318 11.59 -15.76 -19.90
CA ASP A 318 12.19 -16.25 -21.16
C ASP A 318 11.79 -15.41 -22.39
N PHE A 319 10.61 -14.77 -22.35
CA PHE A 319 10.11 -13.91 -23.43
C PHE A 319 10.80 -12.53 -23.45
N GLY A 320 11.65 -12.23 -22.46
CA GLY A 320 12.39 -10.97 -22.37
C GLY A 320 11.50 -9.82 -21.95
N ILE A 321 11.13 -9.75 -20.66
CA ILE A 321 10.29 -8.67 -20.13
C ILE A 321 11.05 -7.35 -20.18
N ILE A 322 10.55 -6.40 -20.97
CA ILE A 322 11.08 -5.04 -21.11
C ILE A 322 10.45 -4.12 -20.07
N LYS A 323 9.12 -4.23 -19.91
CA LYS A 323 8.34 -3.45 -18.96
C LYS A 323 7.12 -4.26 -18.54
N SER A 324 6.75 -4.17 -17.28
CA SER A 324 5.54 -4.80 -16.78
C SER A 324 4.96 -3.99 -15.63
N GLY A 325 3.70 -4.24 -15.32
CA GLY A 325 3.06 -3.63 -14.17
C GLY A 325 1.64 -4.12 -13.99
N TRP A 326 0.99 -3.53 -12.99
CA TRP A 326 -0.39 -3.82 -12.65
C TRP A 326 -1.11 -2.55 -12.21
N GLU A 327 -2.43 -2.56 -12.34
CA GLU A 327 -3.31 -1.48 -11.92
C GLU A 327 -4.53 -2.07 -11.26
N TRP A 328 -4.88 -1.59 -10.07
CA TRP A 328 -6.08 -2.00 -9.38
C TRP A 328 -6.41 -1.00 -8.28
N ASP A 329 -7.68 -0.64 -8.18
CA ASP A 329 -8.26 0.11 -7.07
C ASP A 329 -9.42 -0.69 -6.45
N LYS A 330 -9.71 -0.45 -5.17
CA LYS A 330 -10.73 -1.18 -4.41
C LYS A 330 -12.10 -1.10 -5.12
N GLY A 331 -12.69 -2.27 -5.37
CA GLY A 331 -14.03 -2.37 -5.97
C GLY A 331 -14.05 -2.27 -7.49
N GLU A 332 -12.89 -2.08 -8.12
CA GLU A 332 -12.77 -1.97 -9.57
C GLU A 332 -12.19 -3.24 -10.21
N GLN A 333 -12.31 -3.34 -11.53
CA GLN A 333 -11.52 -4.28 -12.32
C GLN A 333 -10.05 -3.87 -12.31
N GLY A 334 -9.15 -4.84 -12.33
CA GLY A 334 -7.71 -4.63 -12.42
C GLY A 334 -7.16 -4.92 -13.81
N TRP A 335 -5.91 -4.52 -14.00
CA TRP A 335 -5.11 -4.81 -15.18
C TRP A 335 -3.73 -5.34 -14.78
N ILE A 336 -3.22 -6.30 -15.53
CA ILE A 336 -1.81 -6.67 -15.53
C ILE A 336 -1.31 -6.53 -16.97
N TYR A 337 -0.12 -5.98 -17.16
CA TYR A 337 0.47 -5.83 -18.48
C TYR A 337 1.94 -6.22 -18.53
N PHE A 338 2.35 -6.70 -19.70
CA PHE A 338 3.73 -7.01 -20.05
C PHE A 338 4.04 -6.48 -21.45
N ILE A 339 5.20 -5.86 -21.58
CA ILE A 339 5.86 -5.55 -22.84
C ILE A 339 7.07 -6.47 -22.91
N VAL A 340 7.13 -7.32 -23.93
CA VAL A 340 8.15 -8.35 -24.08
C VAL A 340 8.85 -8.24 -25.42
N ASP A 341 10.08 -8.73 -25.47
CA ASP A 341 10.93 -8.73 -26.66
C ASP A 341 10.48 -9.78 -27.68
N LYS A 342 10.04 -10.95 -27.21
CA LYS A 342 9.74 -12.10 -28.06
C LYS A 342 8.26 -12.48 -27.99
N GLU A 343 7.62 -12.68 -29.14
CA GLU A 343 6.29 -13.30 -29.22
C GLU A 343 6.37 -14.83 -29.15
N LYS A 344 7.42 -15.39 -29.77
CA LYS A 344 7.64 -16.83 -29.88
C LYS A 344 9.03 -17.19 -29.38
N LEU A 345 9.11 -18.16 -28.47
CA LEU A 345 10.34 -18.81 -28.07
C LEU A 345 10.75 -19.89 -29.07
N PRO A 346 12.03 -20.30 -29.12
CA PRO A 346 12.44 -21.44 -29.92
C PRO A 346 11.61 -22.69 -29.59
N ASP A 347 11.24 -23.47 -30.60
CA ASP A 347 10.41 -24.67 -30.44
C ASP A 347 11.11 -25.76 -29.60
N ILE A 348 12.43 -25.61 -29.38
CA ILE A 348 13.26 -26.49 -28.58
C ILE A 348 13.86 -25.69 -27.41
N GLU A 349 13.78 -26.25 -26.21
CA GLU A 349 14.53 -25.79 -25.04
C GLU A 349 15.63 -26.77 -24.65
N LEU A 350 16.73 -26.22 -24.13
CA LEU A 350 17.81 -26.99 -23.54
C LEU A 350 17.52 -27.15 -22.04
N ARG A 351 17.14 -28.37 -21.65
CA ARG A 351 16.86 -28.71 -20.25
C ARG A 351 18.13 -29.20 -19.59
N VAL A 352 18.65 -28.40 -18.66
CA VAL A 352 19.83 -28.78 -17.85
C VAL A 352 19.41 -29.86 -16.85
N GLY A 353 20.03 -31.03 -16.98
CA GLY A 353 19.89 -32.16 -16.09
C GLY A 353 20.97 -32.18 -15.00
N PRO A 354 21.14 -33.31 -14.29
CA PRO A 354 22.07 -33.41 -13.17
C PRO A 354 23.55 -33.33 -13.60
N PRO A 355 24.45 -32.97 -12.66
CA PRO A 355 25.89 -33.01 -12.89
C PRO A 355 26.37 -34.45 -13.14
N LEU A 356 27.41 -34.60 -13.96
CA LEU A 356 27.96 -35.89 -14.39
C LEU A 356 28.44 -36.78 -13.22
N SER A 357 28.76 -36.18 -12.07
CA SER A 357 29.15 -36.91 -10.86
C SER A 357 28.02 -37.80 -10.30
N LEU A 358 26.76 -37.44 -10.53
CA LEU A 358 25.59 -38.17 -10.03
C LEU A 358 25.12 -39.21 -11.04
N LYS A 359 25.84 -40.32 -11.16
CA LYS A 359 25.62 -41.38 -12.17
C LYS A 359 24.17 -41.88 -12.23
N GLU A 360 23.54 -42.13 -11.09
CA GLU A 360 22.16 -42.62 -11.02
C GLU A 360 21.16 -41.59 -11.57
N ALA A 361 21.30 -40.33 -11.16
CA ALA A 361 20.46 -39.23 -11.63
C ALA A 361 20.65 -38.98 -13.13
N VAL A 362 21.89 -39.07 -13.63
CA VAL A 362 22.21 -38.98 -15.07
C VAL A 362 21.51 -40.10 -15.85
N ASN A 363 21.56 -41.34 -15.37
CA ASN A 363 20.92 -42.46 -16.02
C ASN A 363 19.39 -42.31 -16.05
N ALA A 364 18.78 -41.86 -14.95
CA ALA A 364 17.36 -41.54 -14.90
C ALA A 364 16.99 -40.44 -15.91
N PHE A 365 17.77 -39.36 -15.97
CA PHE A 365 17.55 -38.24 -16.90
C PHE A 365 17.63 -38.69 -18.37
N LYS A 366 18.63 -39.51 -18.72
CA LYS A 366 18.80 -40.07 -20.07
C LYS A 366 17.68 -41.05 -20.45
N LYS A 367 17.09 -41.77 -19.49
CA LYS A 367 15.92 -42.62 -19.74
C LYS A 367 14.68 -41.78 -20.08
N THR A 368 14.48 -40.66 -19.40
CA THR A 368 13.34 -39.75 -19.65
C THR A 368 13.51 -38.93 -20.93
N HIS A 369 14.76 -38.62 -21.33
CA HIS A 369 15.06 -37.75 -22.45
C HIS A 369 15.91 -38.43 -23.52
N LYS A 370 15.33 -38.69 -24.70
CA LYS A 370 15.97 -39.47 -25.78
C LYS A 370 17.19 -38.79 -26.42
N LYS A 371 17.20 -37.46 -26.51
CA LYS A 371 18.30 -36.67 -27.08
C LYS A 371 19.00 -35.90 -25.97
N THR A 372 20.18 -36.38 -25.55
CA THR A 372 21.01 -35.73 -24.53
C THR A 372 22.41 -35.44 -25.03
N ASN A 373 22.98 -34.34 -24.58
CA ASN A 373 24.37 -33.94 -24.81
C ASN A 373 25.01 -33.55 -23.47
N ILE A 374 26.31 -33.28 -23.45
CA ILE A 374 27.05 -32.84 -22.26
C ILE A 374 27.46 -31.38 -22.44
N GLN A 375 27.11 -30.53 -21.48
CA GLN A 375 27.58 -29.14 -21.43
C GLN A 375 27.97 -28.76 -20.00
N LYS A 376 29.14 -28.15 -19.82
CA LYS A 376 29.61 -27.62 -18.53
C LYS A 376 29.39 -28.60 -17.36
N MET A 377 29.87 -29.84 -17.51
CA MET A 377 29.76 -30.92 -16.52
C MET A 377 28.34 -31.38 -16.15
N HIS A 378 27.33 -31.02 -16.95
CA HIS A 378 25.94 -31.45 -16.80
C HIS A 378 25.47 -32.19 -18.05
N VAL A 379 24.52 -33.11 -17.88
CA VAL A 379 23.77 -33.68 -18.99
C VAL A 379 22.66 -32.72 -19.36
N VAL A 380 22.49 -32.43 -20.64
CA VAL A 380 21.47 -31.50 -21.16
C VAL A 380 20.60 -32.24 -22.16
N ALA A 381 19.29 -32.04 -22.13
CA ALA A 381 18.37 -32.60 -23.11
C ALA A 381 17.78 -31.52 -24.02
N GLU A 382 17.60 -31.85 -25.29
CA GLU A 382 16.76 -31.06 -26.21
C GLU A 382 15.30 -31.50 -26.03
N VAL A 383 14.46 -30.59 -25.55
CA VAL A 383 13.04 -30.87 -25.28
C VAL A 383 12.18 -29.93 -26.12
N LYS A 384 11.16 -30.46 -26.79
CA LYS A 384 10.19 -29.64 -27.51
C LYS A 384 9.37 -28.82 -26.51
N ARG A 385 9.33 -27.50 -26.67
CA ARG A 385 8.47 -26.63 -25.86
C ARG A 385 7.01 -26.90 -26.19
N GLU A 386 6.20 -27.08 -25.15
CA GLU A 386 4.76 -27.34 -25.31
C GLU A 386 4.02 -26.08 -25.79
N PHE A 387 4.40 -24.91 -25.28
CA PHE A 387 3.80 -23.61 -25.61
C PHE A 387 4.88 -22.57 -25.97
N PRO A 388 5.40 -22.56 -27.20
CA PRO A 388 6.41 -21.59 -27.62
C PRO A 388 5.84 -20.18 -27.86
N LEU A 389 4.55 -20.07 -28.20
CA LEU A 389 3.87 -18.79 -28.42
C LEU A 389 3.40 -18.18 -27.10
N LEU A 390 3.62 -16.87 -26.93
CA LEU A 390 3.28 -16.13 -25.71
C LEU A 390 1.81 -16.31 -25.33
N ARG A 391 0.89 -16.12 -26.28
CA ARG A 391 -0.55 -16.20 -26.04
C ARG A 391 -0.98 -17.58 -25.55
N ASP A 392 -0.44 -18.65 -26.15
CA ASP A 392 -0.76 -20.02 -25.78
C ASP A 392 -0.20 -20.37 -24.40
N TYR A 393 1.03 -19.94 -24.14
CA TYR A 393 1.66 -20.16 -22.84
C TYR A 393 0.93 -19.42 -21.71
N VAL A 394 0.52 -18.18 -21.94
CA VAL A 394 -0.30 -17.42 -21.00
C VAL A 394 -1.65 -18.11 -20.79
N ASN A 395 -2.33 -18.55 -21.85
CA ASN A 395 -3.58 -19.31 -21.72
C ASN A 395 -3.42 -20.57 -20.87
N HIS A 396 -2.28 -21.25 -20.95
CA HIS A 396 -1.94 -22.37 -20.07
C HIS A 396 -1.75 -21.91 -18.62
N ILE A 397 -0.91 -20.90 -18.37
CA ILE A 397 -0.63 -20.38 -17.02
C ILE A 397 -1.90 -19.89 -16.32
N LEU A 398 -2.79 -19.19 -17.03
CA LEU A 398 -4.04 -18.68 -16.46
C LEU A 398 -5.00 -19.80 -16.03
N LYS A 399 -4.80 -21.04 -16.51
CA LYS A 399 -5.57 -22.22 -16.09
C LYS A 399 -5.00 -22.90 -14.85
N GLU A 400 -3.76 -22.59 -14.45
CA GLU A 400 -3.13 -23.15 -13.25
C GLU A 400 -3.96 -22.85 -11.99
N LYS A 401 -4.03 -23.84 -11.09
CA LYS A 401 -4.75 -23.73 -9.81
C LYS A 401 -4.31 -22.50 -9.01
N TYR A 402 -3.02 -22.19 -9.03
CA TYR A 402 -2.45 -21.03 -8.34
C TYR A 402 -3.10 -19.70 -8.72
N VAL A 403 -3.42 -19.50 -10.01
CA VAL A 403 -4.06 -18.28 -10.51
C VAL A 403 -5.55 -18.31 -10.20
N LYS A 404 -6.24 -19.41 -10.52
CA LYS A 404 -7.69 -19.56 -10.36
C LYS A 404 -8.19 -19.30 -8.94
N GLU A 405 -7.44 -19.71 -7.92
CA GLU A 405 -7.83 -19.50 -6.52
C GLU A 405 -7.70 -18.04 -6.03
N LYS A 406 -7.05 -17.18 -6.81
CA LYS A 406 -6.73 -15.79 -6.41
C LYS A 406 -7.55 -14.74 -7.13
N VAL A 407 -8.32 -15.11 -8.15
CA VAL A 407 -9.07 -14.19 -9.00
C VAL A 407 -10.42 -14.79 -9.38
N LYS A 408 -11.47 -13.96 -9.47
CA LYS A 408 -12.80 -14.40 -9.93
C LYS A 408 -12.77 -14.71 -11.43
N LYS A 409 -12.11 -13.85 -12.21
CA LYS A 409 -11.94 -14.02 -13.66
C LYS A 409 -10.72 -13.27 -14.15
N ILE A 410 -9.96 -13.86 -15.06
CA ILE A 410 -8.85 -13.20 -15.75
C ILE A 410 -8.93 -13.51 -17.24
N LYS A 411 -8.75 -12.49 -18.08
CA LYS A 411 -8.89 -12.60 -19.53
C LYS A 411 -7.75 -11.88 -20.23
N ILE A 412 -7.24 -12.49 -21.29
CA ILE A 412 -6.36 -11.81 -22.24
C ILE A 412 -7.20 -10.79 -23.01
N TYR A 413 -6.83 -9.52 -22.89
CA TYR A 413 -7.44 -8.42 -23.65
C TYR A 413 -6.78 -8.30 -25.03
N SER A 414 -5.45 -8.32 -25.04
CA SER A 414 -4.63 -8.47 -26.26
C SER A 414 -3.31 -9.14 -25.90
N ALA A 415 -2.76 -9.92 -26.83
CA ALA A 415 -1.49 -10.63 -26.71
C ALA A 415 -0.85 -10.71 -28.09
#